data_AF-A0ABD5IP05-F1
#
_entry.id   AF-A0ABD5IP05-F1
#
_cell.length_a   1.000
_cell.length_b   1.000
_cell.length_c   1.000
_cell.angle_alpha   90.00
_cell.angle_beta   90.00
_cell.angle_gamma   90.00
#
_symmetry.space_group_name_H-M   'P 1'
#
loop_
_entity.id
_entity.type
_entity.pdbx_description
1 polymer ?
#
loop_
_entity_poly.entity_id
_entity_poly.type
_entity_poly.pdbx_seq_one_letter_code
_entity_poly.pdbx_strand_id
1 'polypeptide(L)' 'MIWINHAAPGTYVRPHRHPHTFELLLPLRGRFVVLNFDDRGTVTHRAILGETCTVLEMAAGTWHAVLSLDTGGI' A
#
# COMPACT_ATOMS: atom_id res chain seq x y z
N MET A 1 10.06 2.55 -0.39
CA MET A 1 9.81 2.51 -1.84
C MET A 1 9.71 1.06 -2.27
N ILE A 2 8.54 0.47 -2.03
CA ILE A 2 8.15 -0.83 -2.56
C ILE A 2 7.80 -0.62 -4.03
N TRP A 3 8.51 -1.34 -4.88
CA TRP A 3 8.15 -1.47 -6.28
C TRP A 3 7.25 -2.69 -6.46
N ILE A 4 5.98 -2.48 -6.79
CA ILE A 4 5.09 -3.56 -7.23
C ILE A 4 5.14 -3.60 -8.77
N ASN A 5 6.17 -4.24 -9.33
CA ASN A 5 6.34 -4.28 -10.78
C ASN A 5 5.20 -5.02 -11.52
N HIS A 6 4.59 -6.02 -10.88
CA HIS A 6 3.47 -6.75 -11.44
C HIS A 6 2.71 -7.46 -10.32
N ALA A 7 1.51 -6.97 -9.99
CA ALA A 7 0.59 -7.66 -9.11
C ALA A 7 -0.30 -8.61 -9.91
N ALA A 8 -0.08 -9.91 -9.74
CA ALA A 8 -1.08 -10.90 -10.15
C ALA A 8 -2.36 -10.71 -9.29
N PRO A 9 -3.55 -11.14 -9.77
CA PRO A 9 -4.76 -11.14 -8.95
C PRO A 9 -4.48 -11.80 -7.59
N GLY A 10 -4.74 -11.09 -6.49
CA GLY A 10 -4.47 -11.57 -5.13
C GLY A 10 -3.06 -11.29 -4.58
N THR A 11 -2.21 -10.51 -5.29
CA THR A 11 -0.95 -10.03 -4.71
C THR A 11 -1.22 -9.21 -3.46
N TYR A 12 -0.60 -9.65 -2.37
CA TYR A 12 -0.72 -9.09 -1.03
C TYR A 12 0.66 -8.92 -0.43
N VAL A 13 1.00 -7.68 -0.09
CA VAL A 13 2.16 -7.34 0.73
C VAL A 13 1.70 -7.29 2.19
N ARG A 14 2.25 -8.20 3.00
CA ARG A 14 1.92 -8.32 4.43
C ARG A 14 2.25 -7.04 5.21
N PRO A 15 1.57 -6.78 6.35
CA PRO A 15 1.87 -5.65 7.22
C PRO A 15 3.37 -5.55 7.54
N HIS A 16 3.96 -4.42 7.20
CA HIS A 16 5.35 -4.10 7.49
C HIS A 16 5.52 -2.59 7.68
N ARG A 17 6.69 -2.17 8.13
CA ARG A 17 7.06 -0.76 8.24
C ARG A 17 8.52 -0.57 7.90
N HIS A 18 8.85 0.60 7.37
CA HIS A 18 10.22 1.04 7.16
C HIS A 18 10.63 1.98 8.32
N PRO A 19 11.48 1.55 9.27
CA PRO A 19 11.70 2.30 10.51
C PRO A 19 12.35 3.67 10.34
N HIS A 20 13.08 3.88 9.25
CA HIS A 20 13.94 5.06 9.08
C HIS A 20 13.65 5.86 7.82
N THR A 21 12.79 5.37 6.94
CA THR A 21 12.50 6.00 5.65
C THR A 21 11.00 6.06 5.44
N PHE A 22 10.53 7.14 4.83
CA PHE A 22 9.15 7.22 4.35
C PHE A 22 8.93 6.26 3.17
N GLU A 23 7.66 6.03 2.87
CA GLU A 23 7.21 5.24 1.73
C GLU A 23 6.29 6.08 0.86
N LEU A 24 6.49 6.03 -0.46
CA LEU A 24 5.56 6.61 -1.42
C LEU A 24 5.09 5.52 -2.36
N LEU A 25 3.78 5.44 -2.56
CA LEU A 25 3.12 4.50 -3.45
C LEU A 25 2.37 5.28 -4.55
N LEU A 26 2.59 4.87 -5.79
CA LEU A 26 1.95 5.41 -7.00
C LEU A 26 1.68 4.23 -7.93
N PRO A 27 0.41 3.81 -8.12
CA PRO A 27 0.09 2.85 -9.15
C PRO A 27 0.25 3.50 -10.52
N LEU A 28 0.85 2.75 -11.45
CA LEU A 28 0.86 3.08 -12.86
C LEU A 28 -0.36 2.48 -13.58
N ARG A 29 -0.90 1.37 -13.07
CA ARG A 29 -2.11 0.71 -13.60
C ARG A 29 -2.89 -0.02 -12.51
N GLY A 30 -4.22 0.10 -12.57
CA GLY A 30 -5.13 -0.62 -11.67
C GLY A 30 -5.21 -0.01 -10.28
N ARG A 31 -6.03 -0.63 -9.43
CA ARG A 31 -6.29 -0.15 -8.07
C ARG A 31 -5.68 -1.04 -7.01
N PHE A 32 -5.24 -0.39 -5.94
CA PHE A 32 -4.68 -1.04 -4.76
C PHE A 32 -5.29 -0.48 -3.49
N VAL A 33 -5.65 -1.33 -2.55
CA VAL A 33 -5.98 -0.88 -1.19
C VAL A 33 -4.71 -0.86 -0.35
N VAL A 34 -4.49 0.27 0.32
CA VAL A 34 -3.46 0.43 1.35
C VAL A 34 -4.16 0.56 2.70
N LEU A 35 -3.74 -0.28 3.64
CA LEU A 35 -4.22 -0.28 5.02
C LEU A 35 -3.08 0.14 5.92
N ASN A 36 -3.31 1.12 6.80
CA ASN A 36 -2.37 1.45 7.87
C ASN A 36 -2.85 0.85 9.18
N PHE A 37 -1.90 0.49 10.04
CA PHE A 37 -2.18 -0.14 11.33
C PHE A 37 -1.55 0.63 12.48
N ASP A 38 -2.13 0.49 13.67
CA ASP A 38 -1.42 0.76 14.92
C ASP A 38 -0.50 -0.43 15.29
N ASP A 39 0.30 -0.28 16.35
CA ASP A 39 1.19 -1.33 16.85
C ASP A 39 0.47 -2.57 17.39
N ARG A 40 -0.86 -2.52 17.60
CA ARG A 40 -1.67 -3.66 18.02
C ARG A 40 -2.30 -4.41 16.84
N GLY A 41 -2.09 -3.92 15.61
CA GLY A 41 -2.67 -4.49 14.39
C GLY A 41 -4.08 -3.99 14.08
N THR A 42 -4.57 -2.94 14.74
CA THR A 42 -5.85 -2.31 14.39
C THR A 42 -5.69 -1.47 13.13
N VAL A 43 -6.60 -1.60 12.16
CA VAL A 43 -6.61 -0.73 10.98
C VAL A 43 -7.01 0.69 11.39
N THR A 44 -6.14 1.66 11.17
CA THR A 44 -6.35 3.08 11.51
C THR A 44 -6.67 3.95 10.31
N HIS A 45 -6.26 3.53 9.11
CA HIS A 45 -6.51 4.26 7.87
C HIS A 45 -6.66 3.30 6.68
N ARG A 46 -7.47 3.71 5.69
CA ARG A 46 -7.69 2.97 4.45
C ARG A 46 -7.70 3.95 3.28
N ALA A 47 -6.90 3.65 2.26
CA ALA A 47 -6.90 4.38 1.00
C ALA A 47 -6.94 3.41 -0.17
N ILE A 48 -7.61 3.81 -1.25
CA ILE A 48 -7.57 3.11 -2.53
C ILE A 48 -6.79 3.96 -3.52
N LEU A 49 -5.57 3.51 -3.82
CA LEU A 49 -4.73 4.07 -4.87
C LEU A 49 -5.34 3.76 -6.24
N GLY A 50 -5.36 4.75 -7.13
CA GLY A 50 -6.02 4.66 -8.44
C GLY A 50 -7.53 4.94 -8.40
N GLU A 51 -8.07 5.32 -7.23
CA GLU A 51 -9.48 5.69 -7.06
C GLU A 51 -9.64 6.88 -6.10
N THR A 52 -9.40 6.67 -4.80
CA THR A 52 -9.51 7.74 -3.78
C THR A 52 -8.32 8.69 -3.76
N CYS A 53 -7.16 8.22 -4.21
CA CYS A 53 -5.96 9.03 -4.39
C CYS A 53 -5.07 8.44 -5.49
N THR A 54 -4.26 9.30 -6.11
CA THR A 54 -3.28 8.87 -7.13
C THR A 54 -1.95 8.50 -6.49
N VAL A 55 -1.57 9.19 -5.43
CA VAL A 55 -0.31 9.00 -4.70
C VAL A 55 -0.62 8.92 -3.22
N LEU A 56 0.08 8.04 -2.51
CA LEU A 56 0.04 7.97 -1.06
C LEU A 56 1.47 7.99 -0.52
N GLU A 57 1.78 8.99 0.28
CA GLU A 57 3.00 9.04 1.08
C GLU A 57 2.68 8.64 2.53
N MET A 58 3.54 7.84 3.13
CA MET A 58 3.45 7.40 4.52
C MET A 58 4.75 7.71 5.24
N ALA A 59 4.65 8.33 6.41
CA ALA A 59 5.80 8.65 7.23
C ALA A 59 6.58 7.38 7.65
N ALA A 60 7.87 7.54 7.95
CA ALA A 60 8.70 6.47 8.49
C ALA A 60 8.05 5.82 9.72
N GLY A 61 8.18 4.50 9.84
CA GLY A 61 7.61 3.72 10.93
C GLY A 61 6.12 3.39 10.82
N THR A 62 5.42 3.89 9.79
CA THR A 62 4.00 3.55 9.57
C THR A 62 3.84 2.08 9.20
N TRP A 63 3.09 1.32 10.01
CA TRP A 63 2.67 -0.02 9.64
C TRP A 63 1.67 0.04 8.50
N HIS A 64 1.94 -0.69 7.42
CA HIS A 64 1.04 -0.73 6.30
C HIS A 64 1.08 -2.06 5.55
N ALA A 65 -0.01 -2.35 4.84
CA ALA A 65 -0.16 -3.48 3.93
C ALA A 65 -0.77 -3.00 2.62
N VAL A 66 -0.45 -3.69 1.53
CA VAL A 66 -0.92 -3.34 0.18
C VAL A 66 -1.53 -4.57 -0.49
N LEU A 67 -2.72 -4.42 -1.06
CA LEU A 67 -3.41 -5.47 -1.79
C LEU A 67 -3.83 -4.96 -3.16
N SER A 68 -3.62 -5.75 -4.21
CA SER A 68 -4.16 -5.47 -5.54
C SER A 68 -5.65 -5.78 -5.57
N LEU A 69 -6.45 -4.82 -6.05
CA LEU A 69 -7.89 -5.00 -6.26
C LEU A 69 -8.19 -5.46 -7.68
N ASP A 70 -7.40 -4.99 -8.64
CA ASP A 70 -7.54 -5.32 -10.05
C ASP A 70 -6.50 -6.36 -10.49
N THR A 71 -6.81 -7.08 -11.58
CA THR A 71 -5.88 -7.99 -12.25
C THR A 71 -4.80 -7.20 -12.98
N GLY A 72 -3.53 -7.54 -12.76
CA GLY A 72 -2.42 -6.91 -13.45
C GLY A 72 -2.14 -5.49 -12.95
N GLY A 73 -2.30 -5.22 -11.66
CA GLY A 73 -1.86 -3.96 -11.09
C GLY A 73 -0.35 -3.74 -11.31
N ILE A 74 0.05 -2.49 -11.57
CA ILE A 74 1.44 -2.03 -11.66
C ILE A 74 1.56 -0.76 -10.83
#